data_AF-A0A929P337-F1
#
_entry.id   AF-A0A929P337-F1
#
_cell.length_a   1.000
_cell.length_b   1.000
_cell.length_c   1.000
_cell.angle_alpha   90.00
_cell.angle_beta   90.00
_cell.angle_gamma   90.00
#
_symmetry.space_group_name_H-M   'P 1'
#
loop_
_entity.id
_entity.type
_entity.pdbx_description
1 polymer ?
#
loop_
_entity_poly.entity_id
_entity_poly.type
_entity_poly.pdbx_seq_one_letter_code
_entity_poly.pdbx_strand_id
1 'polypeptide(L)'
;MINNTNKQAEGITWISTQSLIRLRMHASQLLLNSSKIHAKQGGAYLSSFKGRGMEFDESRIYQAGDDIRNMDWRVTARTGTAHTKVFREERERPVLLWLDLNASMMFATRNKFKSVIATELASLIAWSAARNNDRIGGLIFS
;
A
#
# COMPACT_ATOMS: atom_id res chain seq x y z
N MET A 1 26.48 7.81 -33.41
CA MET A 1 25.83 6.53 -33.77
C MET A 1 25.71 5.68 -32.51
N ILE A 2 24.52 5.57 -31.93
CA ILE A 2 24.28 4.72 -30.75
C ILE A 2 24.02 3.32 -31.28
N ASN A 3 24.90 2.38 -30.97
CA ASN A 3 24.94 1.04 -31.57
C ASN A 3 23.62 0.28 -31.38
N ASN A 4 23.07 -0.26 -32.46
CA ASN A 4 21.80 -1.00 -32.51
C ASN A 4 21.79 -2.22 -31.55
N THR A 5 22.97 -2.77 -31.24
CA THR A 5 23.18 -3.85 -30.27
C THR A 5 22.80 -3.45 -28.84
N ASN A 6 23.01 -2.18 -28.47
CA ASN A 6 22.74 -1.72 -27.11
C ASN A 6 21.23 -1.56 -26.86
N LYS A 7 20.47 -1.21 -27.89
CA LYS A 7 19.00 -1.19 -27.87
C LYS A 7 18.41 -2.59 -27.71
N GLN A 8 19.03 -3.61 -28.29
CA GLN A 8 18.59 -5.00 -28.16
C GLN A 8 18.82 -5.57 -26.74
N ALA A 9 19.76 -4.99 -25.99
CA ALA A 9 20.04 -5.38 -24.61
C ALA A 9 19.11 -4.72 -23.58
N GLU A 10 18.29 -3.75 -24.00
CA GLU A 10 17.29 -3.09 -23.15
C GLU A 10 16.22 -4.09 -22.70
N GLY A 11 15.95 -4.13 -21.39
CA GLY A 11 15.05 -5.10 -20.77
C GLY A 11 15.68 -6.47 -20.53
N ILE A 12 16.96 -6.66 -20.88
CA ILE A 12 17.72 -7.90 -20.64
C ILE A 12 18.84 -7.65 -19.63
N THR A 13 19.78 -6.75 -19.93
CA THR A 13 20.93 -6.46 -19.07
C THR A 13 20.78 -5.16 -18.30
N TRP A 14 20.08 -4.19 -18.87
CA TRP A 14 19.76 -2.91 -18.25
C TRP A 14 18.32 -2.52 -18.62
N ILE A 15 17.73 -1.59 -17.88
CA ILE A 15 16.37 -1.11 -18.13
C ILE A 15 16.32 0.41 -18.10
N SER A 16 15.63 1.00 -19.09
CA SER A 16 15.45 2.45 -19.15
C SER A 16 14.33 2.92 -18.22
N THR A 17 14.43 4.17 -17.78
CA THR A 17 13.35 4.83 -17.02
C THR A 17 12.04 4.84 -17.78
N GLN A 18 12.08 5.02 -19.10
CA GLN A 18 10.87 5.02 -19.93
C GLN A 18 10.14 3.66 -19.91
N SER A 19 10.92 2.58 -19.92
CA SER A 19 10.40 1.21 -19.79
C SER A 19 9.78 0.99 -18.40
N LEU A 20 10.39 1.51 -17.32
CA LEU A 20 9.82 1.46 -15.97
C LEU A 20 8.54 2.30 -15.82
N ILE A 21 8.47 3.46 -16.44
CA ILE A 21 7.26 4.30 -16.46
C ILE A 21 6.13 3.57 -17.20
N ARG A 22 6.44 2.86 -18.30
CA ARG A 22 5.44 2.11 -19.06
C ARG A 22 4.77 1.01 -18.22
N LEU A 23 5.50 0.40 -17.27
CA LEU A 23 4.95 -0.60 -16.35
C LEU A 23 3.79 -0.08 -15.49
N ARG A 24 3.65 1.25 -15.34
CA ARG A 24 2.48 1.86 -14.70
C ARG A 24 1.17 1.36 -15.28
N MET A 25 1.09 1.16 -16.59
CA MET A 25 -0.13 0.68 -17.24
C MET A 25 -0.53 -0.72 -16.78
N HIS A 26 0.46 -1.57 -16.50
CA HIS A 26 0.27 -2.95 -16.03
C HIS A 26 0.02 -3.04 -14.52
N ALA A 27 0.37 -2.00 -13.76
CA ALA A 27 0.25 -2.01 -12.30
C ALA A 27 -1.19 -2.22 -11.79
N SER A 28 -2.22 -1.91 -12.59
CA SER A 28 -3.63 -2.15 -12.23
C SER A 28 -3.99 -3.64 -12.15
N GLN A 29 -3.19 -4.53 -12.75
CA GLN A 29 -3.39 -5.97 -12.67
C GLN A 29 -2.90 -6.55 -11.35
N LEU A 30 -2.06 -5.81 -10.62
CA LEU A 30 -1.46 -6.26 -9.37
C LEU A 30 -2.28 -5.71 -8.20
N LEU A 31 -3.26 -6.49 -7.74
CA LEU A 31 -4.05 -6.13 -6.57
C LEU A 31 -3.24 -6.37 -5.29
N LEU A 32 -2.78 -5.30 -4.63
CA LEU A 32 -2.13 -5.36 -3.31
C LEU A 32 -3.16 -5.53 -2.17
N ASN A 33 -4.12 -6.44 -2.35
CA ASN A 33 -5.15 -6.72 -1.38
C ASN A 33 -4.58 -7.64 -0.29
N SER A 34 -4.12 -7.07 0.82
CA SER A 34 -3.92 -7.82 2.05
C SER A 34 -5.10 -7.54 2.95
N SER A 35 -5.83 -8.60 3.30
CA SER A 35 -6.99 -8.58 4.18
C SER A 35 -6.66 -8.25 5.65
N LYS A 36 -5.37 -8.05 5.98
CA LYS A 36 -4.92 -7.67 7.33
C LYS A 36 -4.03 -6.42 7.27
N ILE A 37 -4.62 -5.28 7.60
CA ILE A 37 -3.90 -3.99 7.75
C ILE A 37 -3.50 -3.84 9.22
N HIS A 38 -2.22 -3.97 9.54
CA HIS A 38 -1.65 -3.83 10.89
C HIS A 38 -1.00 -2.45 11.12
N ALA A 39 -1.51 -1.40 10.47
CA ALA A 39 -0.96 -0.06 10.65
C ALA A 39 -1.62 0.66 11.83
N LYS A 40 -0.79 1.30 12.67
CA LYS A 40 -1.22 2.11 13.82
C LYS A 40 -1.42 3.60 13.49
N GLN A 41 -1.16 4.03 12.25
CA GLN A 41 -1.27 5.41 11.80
C GLN A 41 -2.45 5.58 10.85
N GLY A 42 -3.15 6.72 10.95
CA GLY A 42 -4.37 7.02 10.18
C GLY A 42 -4.10 7.43 8.74
N GLY A 43 -4.80 6.79 7.80
CA GLY A 43 -4.93 7.22 6.39
C GLY A 43 -6.04 6.48 5.63
N ALA A 44 -6.22 6.80 4.34
CA ALA A 44 -7.45 6.57 3.55
C ALA A 44 -8.04 5.14 3.46
N TYR A 45 -7.43 4.10 4.05
CA TYR A 45 -8.04 2.79 4.14
C TYR A 45 -8.93 2.65 5.35
N LEU A 46 -10.14 2.17 5.06
CA LEU A 46 -11.14 1.89 6.06
C LEU A 46 -10.91 0.48 6.60
N SER A 47 -10.51 0.38 7.87
CA SER A 47 -10.45 -0.89 8.58
C SER A 47 -11.85 -1.53 8.67
N SER A 48 -11.97 -2.84 8.42
CA SER A 48 -13.18 -3.62 8.71
C SER A 48 -13.38 -3.85 10.22
N PHE A 49 -12.37 -3.52 11.03
CA PHE A 49 -12.41 -3.61 12.48
C PHE A 49 -12.97 -2.31 13.07
N LYS A 50 -14.18 -2.38 13.64
CA LYS A 50 -14.76 -1.30 14.45
C LYS A 50 -14.03 -1.27 15.79
N GLY A 51 -13.06 -0.36 15.94
CA GLY A 51 -12.14 -0.29 17.08
C GLY A 51 -12.08 1.09 17.72
N ARG A 52 -11.10 1.31 18.61
CA ARG A 52 -10.81 2.62 19.25
C ARG A 52 -10.11 3.58 18.27
N GLY A 53 -10.72 3.83 17.11
CA GLY A 53 -10.24 4.83 16.16
C GLY A 53 -10.38 6.25 16.72
N MET A 54 -9.65 7.21 16.15
CA MET A 54 -9.79 8.62 16.52
C MET A 54 -10.94 9.32 15.79
N GLU A 55 -11.45 8.74 14.69
CA GLU A 55 -12.52 9.34 13.90
C GLU A 55 -13.88 8.79 14.33
N PHE A 56 -14.82 9.69 14.60
CA PHE A 56 -16.21 9.32 14.88
C PHE A 56 -16.88 8.85 13.58
N ASP A 57 -17.44 7.63 13.59
CA ASP A 57 -18.16 7.04 12.46
C ASP A 57 -19.65 7.38 12.56
N GLU A 58 -20.28 6.88 13.63
CA GLU A 58 -21.72 7.01 13.87
C GLU A 58 -22.05 6.85 15.36
N SER A 59 -23.24 7.32 15.76
CA SER A 59 -23.81 7.04 17.08
C SER A 59 -24.89 5.98 16.88
N ARG A 60 -24.65 4.76 17.38
CA ARG A 60 -25.59 3.63 17.25
C ARG A 60 -26.30 3.33 18.56
N ILE A 61 -27.43 2.64 18.49
CA ILE A 61 -28.13 2.16 19.69
C ILE A 61 -27.20 1.23 20.49
N TYR A 62 -27.16 1.45 21.81
CA TYR A 62 -26.41 0.66 22.77
C TYR A 62 -26.84 -0.82 22.70
N GLN A 63 -25.86 -1.71 22.62
CA GLN A 63 -26.07 -3.15 22.76
C GLN A 63 -25.37 -3.65 24.02
N ALA A 64 -25.96 -4.67 24.66
CA ALA A 64 -25.37 -5.27 25.84
C ALA A 64 -23.96 -5.79 25.52
N GLY A 65 -22.96 -5.32 26.28
CA GLY A 65 -21.55 -5.60 26.04
C GLY A 65 -20.75 -4.40 25.50
N ASP A 66 -21.43 -3.32 25.09
CA ASP A 66 -20.76 -2.07 24.73
C ASP A 66 -20.14 -1.40 25.97
N ASP A 67 -18.91 -0.87 25.81
CA ASP A 67 -18.22 -0.12 26.87
C ASP A 67 -18.92 1.22 27.12
N ILE A 68 -19.39 1.44 28.34
CA ILE A 68 -20.08 2.66 28.79
C ILE A 68 -19.23 3.92 28.62
N ARG A 69 -17.90 3.81 28.55
CA ARG A 69 -17.01 4.95 28.29
C ARG A 69 -17.22 5.58 26.92
N ASN A 70 -17.76 4.82 25.97
CA ASN A 70 -18.06 5.29 24.61
C ASN A 70 -19.51 5.80 24.46
N MET A 71 -20.28 5.92 25.56
CA MET A 71 -21.67 6.36 25.51
C MET A 71 -21.78 7.79 24.95
N ASP A 72 -22.70 7.99 24.00
CA ASP A 72 -23.07 9.31 23.50
C ASP A 72 -24.16 9.92 24.38
N TRP A 73 -23.75 10.61 25.45
CA TRP A 73 -24.70 11.21 26.38
C TRP A 73 -25.56 12.30 25.73
N ARG A 74 -25.07 12.96 24.68
CA ARG A 74 -25.80 14.06 24.02
C ARG A 74 -26.96 13.53 23.18
N VAL A 75 -26.73 12.47 22.42
CA VAL A 75 -27.79 11.80 21.64
C VAL A 75 -28.73 11.05 22.58
N THR A 76 -28.19 10.39 23.60
CA THR A 76 -28.99 9.68 24.62
C THR A 76 -29.96 10.63 25.34
N ALA A 77 -29.50 11.81 25.75
CA ALA A 77 -30.35 12.80 26.42
C ALA A 77 -31.47 13.36 25.52
N ARG A 78 -31.27 13.43 24.20
CA ARG A 78 -32.28 13.94 23.26
C ARG A 78 -33.30 12.88 22.84
N THR A 79 -32.85 11.64 22.68
CA THR A 79 -33.67 10.54 22.16
C THR A 79 -34.31 9.70 23.27
N GLY A 80 -33.83 9.83 24.50
CA GLY A 80 -34.24 9.00 25.64
C GLY A 80 -33.78 7.54 25.54
N THR A 81 -33.01 7.19 24.51
CA THR A 81 -32.51 5.83 24.25
C THR A 81 -30.99 5.81 24.30
N ALA A 82 -30.41 4.78 24.91
CA ALA A 82 -28.96 4.70 25.08
C ALA A 82 -28.25 4.54 23.73
N HIS A 83 -27.29 5.42 23.45
CA HIS A 83 -26.47 5.40 22.24
C HIS A 83 -24.98 5.26 22.57
N THR A 84 -24.27 4.45 21.79
CA THR A 84 -22.83 4.26 21.85
C THR A 84 -22.17 4.89 20.62
N LYS A 85 -21.11 5.67 20.84
CA LYS A 85 -20.26 6.18 19.76
C LYS A 85 -19.45 5.04 19.17
N VAL A 86 -19.59 4.85 17.87
CA VAL A 86 -18.75 3.99 17.06
C VAL A 86 -17.66 4.86 16.47
N PHE A 87 -16.42 4.43 16.67
CA PHE A 87 -15.26 5.07 16.07
C PHE A 87 -14.72 4.18 14.97
N ARG A 88 -14.29 4.81 13.88
CA ARG A 88 -13.64 4.14 12.77
C ARG A 88 -12.14 4.37 12.86
N GLU A 89 -11.39 3.28 12.74
CA GLU A 89 -9.95 3.37 12.65
C GLU A 89 -9.57 3.60 11.20
N GLU A 90 -9.16 4.84 10.92
CA GLU A 90 -8.45 5.20 9.70
C GLU A 90 -7.07 4.50 9.74
N ARG A 91 -6.62 3.84 8.67
CA ARG A 91 -5.32 3.13 8.63
C ARG A 91 -4.54 3.41 7.34
N GLU A 92 -3.30 3.87 7.43
CA GLU A 92 -2.37 3.95 6.28
C GLU A 92 -1.85 2.56 5.91
N ARG A 93 -1.57 2.32 4.63
CA ARG A 93 -0.83 1.12 4.19
C ARG A 93 0.47 1.52 3.52
N PRO A 94 1.51 1.91 4.30
CA PRO A 94 2.79 2.24 3.70
C PRO A 94 3.45 1.00 3.07
N VAL A 95 3.94 1.14 1.85
CA VAL A 95 4.70 0.13 1.11
C VAL A 95 6.17 0.52 1.13
N LEU A 96 7.01 -0.32 1.75
CA LEU A 96 8.46 -0.15 1.77
C LEU A 96 9.13 -1.16 0.86
N LEU A 97 9.96 -0.69 -0.08
CA LEU A 97 10.72 -1.54 -1.00
C LEU A 97 12.19 -1.58 -0.58
N TRP A 98 12.74 -2.78 -0.39
CA TRP A 98 14.19 -2.98 -0.25
C TRP A 98 14.70 -3.70 -1.49
N LEU A 99 15.54 -3.02 -2.25
CA LEU A 99 16.06 -3.50 -3.52
C LEU A 99 17.58 -3.61 -3.45
N ASP A 100 18.09 -4.79 -3.78
CA ASP A 100 19.53 -5.03 -3.92
C ASP A 100 19.91 -5.04 -5.41
N LEU A 101 20.85 -4.19 -5.79
CA LEU A 101 21.39 -4.00 -7.14
C LEU A 101 22.92 -4.15 -7.17
N ASN A 102 23.50 -4.82 -6.18
CA ASN A 102 24.93 -5.10 -6.14
C ASN A 102 25.43 -5.96 -7.32
N ALA A 103 26.75 -6.09 -7.45
CA ALA A 103 27.38 -6.87 -8.53
C ALA A 103 26.90 -8.33 -8.61
N SER A 104 26.46 -8.91 -7.49
CA SER A 104 25.88 -10.26 -7.45
C SER A 104 24.57 -10.40 -8.22
N MET A 105 23.90 -9.28 -8.51
CA MET A 105 22.65 -9.21 -9.29
C MET A 105 22.88 -8.99 -10.79
N MET A 106 24.13 -8.73 -11.21
CA MET A 106 24.52 -8.50 -12.60
C MET A 106 24.79 -9.81 -13.37
N PHE A 107 23.89 -10.79 -13.26
CA PHE A 107 23.93 -11.99 -14.09
C PHE A 107 22.53 -12.50 -14.44
N ALA A 108 22.44 -13.20 -15.57
CA ALA A 108 21.25 -13.94 -16.00
C ALA A 108 21.51 -15.44 -15.90
N THR A 109 20.50 -16.20 -15.48
CA THR A 109 20.47 -17.65 -15.69
C THR A 109 19.84 -18.03 -17.03
N ARG A 110 18.91 -17.19 -17.53
CA ARG A 110 18.19 -17.43 -18.79
C ARG A 110 18.09 -16.16 -19.63
N ASN A 111 17.08 -15.33 -19.38
CA ASN A 111 16.66 -14.28 -20.33
C ASN A 111 16.94 -12.85 -19.87
N LYS A 112 17.03 -12.59 -18.57
CA LYS A 112 17.23 -11.24 -18.01
C LYS A 112 18.13 -11.30 -16.79
N PHE A 113 18.85 -10.22 -16.54
CA PHE A 113 19.61 -10.04 -15.30
C PHE A 113 18.65 -9.98 -14.11
N LYS A 114 19.10 -10.52 -12.98
CA LYS A 114 18.33 -10.44 -11.73
C LYS A 114 18.04 -9.00 -11.33
N SER A 115 19.00 -8.09 -11.55
CA SER A 115 18.83 -6.65 -11.33
C SER A 115 17.69 -6.05 -12.15
N VAL A 116 17.57 -6.42 -13.42
CA VAL A 116 16.49 -5.95 -14.32
C VAL A 116 15.14 -6.44 -13.82
N ILE A 117 15.01 -7.74 -13.53
CA ILE A 117 13.75 -8.31 -13.03
C ILE A 117 13.36 -7.67 -11.69
N ALA A 118 14.33 -7.50 -10.78
CA ALA A 118 14.08 -6.90 -9.47
C ALA A 118 13.60 -5.44 -9.60
N THR A 119 14.18 -4.68 -10.52
CA THR A 119 13.77 -3.30 -10.81
C THR A 119 12.39 -3.22 -11.46
N GLU A 120 12.07 -4.13 -12.40
CA GLU A 120 10.74 -4.24 -13.02
C GLU A 120 9.67 -4.54 -11.96
N LEU A 121 9.94 -5.51 -11.07
CA LEU A 121 9.02 -5.90 -10.01
C LEU A 121 8.83 -4.78 -8.99
N ALA A 122 9.92 -4.16 -8.54
CA ALA A 122 9.86 -3.02 -7.61
C ALA A 122 9.03 -1.87 -8.20
N SER A 123 9.20 -1.59 -9.49
CA SER A 123 8.44 -0.55 -10.20
C SER A 123 6.96 -0.91 -10.30
N LEU A 124 6.61 -2.17 -10.58
CA LEU A 124 5.20 -2.61 -10.63
C LEU A 124 4.52 -2.47 -9.26
N ILE A 125 5.20 -2.86 -8.18
CA ILE A 125 4.68 -2.74 -6.82
C ILE A 125 4.53 -1.26 -6.45
N ALA A 126 5.54 -0.43 -6.72
CA ALA A 126 5.48 1.01 -6.48
C ALA A 126 4.33 1.66 -7.25
N TRP A 127 4.14 1.34 -8.53
CA TRP A 127 3.04 1.89 -9.30
C TRP A 127 1.67 1.42 -8.81
N SER A 128 1.56 0.17 -8.32
CA SER A 128 0.30 -0.34 -7.76
C SER A 128 -0.04 0.38 -6.45
N ALA A 129 0.92 0.51 -5.55
CA ALA A 129 0.79 1.28 -4.31
C ALA A 129 0.41 2.74 -4.59
N ALA A 130 1.03 3.38 -5.59
CA ALA A 130 0.78 4.78 -5.91
C ALA A 130 -0.65 4.99 -6.42
N ARG A 131 -1.17 4.03 -7.20
CA ARG A 131 -2.56 4.05 -7.67
C ARG A 131 -3.57 3.87 -6.54
N ASN A 132 -3.19 3.10 -5.54
CA ASN A 132 -3.97 2.86 -4.33
C ASN A 132 -3.89 4.01 -3.31
N ASN A 133 -3.20 5.10 -3.65
CA ASN A 133 -2.90 6.22 -2.77
C ASN A 133 -2.18 5.80 -1.47
N ASP A 134 -1.45 4.69 -1.55
CA ASP A 134 -0.60 4.19 -0.48
C ASP A 134 0.70 5.00 -0.44
N ARG A 135 1.23 5.21 0.76
CA ARG A 135 2.54 5.85 0.93
C ARG A 135 3.62 4.87 0.49
N ILE A 136 4.58 5.32 -0.32
CA ILE A 136 5.66 4.47 -0.82
C ILE A 136 6.99 5.00 -0.31
N GLY A 137 7.84 4.10 0.17
CA GLY A 137 9.24 4.36 0.44
C GLY A 137 10.10 3.24 -0.12
N GLY A 138 11.41 3.48 -0.22
CA GLY A 138 12.33 2.40 -0.54
C GLY A 138 13.77 2.73 -0.25
N LEU A 139 14.58 1.68 -0.20
CA LEU A 139 16.03 1.76 -0.04
C LEU A 139 16.68 0.81 -1.05
N ILE A 140 17.68 1.34 -1.75
CA ILE A 140 18.39 0.63 -2.81
C ILE A 140 19.84 0.44 -2.34
N PHE A 141 20.28 -0.80 -2.34
CA PHE A 141 21.69 -1.17 -2.12
C PHE A 141 22.33 -1.39 -3.50
N SER A 142 23.55 -0.89 -3.70
CA SER A 142 24.28 -1.01 -4.96
C SER A 142 25.74 -1.30 -4.72
#